data_AF-A0A949EY23-F1
#
_entry.id   AF-A0A949EY23-F1
#
_cell.length_a   1.000
_cell.length_b   1.000
_cell.length_c   1.000
_cell.angle_alpha   90.00
_cell.angle_beta   90.00
_cell.angle_gamma   90.00
#
_symmetry.space_group_name_H-M   'P 1'
#
loop_
_entity.id
_entity.type
_entity.pdbx_description
1 polymer ?
#
loop_
_entity_poly.entity_id
_entity_poly.type
_entity_poly.pdbx_seq_one_letter_code
_entity_poly.pdbx_strand_id
1 'polypeptide(L)'
;MMKNKKIAKSIFKSILIYLTGIIFLIPIIWVFSLSLRSKKDALAAMFFTKDIHFENYVKAWQTFGFTRLYLNSLAVTVLSVFVTLVIAALAAYSFSRLRYKGSNIIFYITAILYYCITYCLSIPLPKTMRNVASFMI
;
A
#
# COMPACT_ATOMS: atom_id res chain seq x y z
N MET A 1 9.64 5.89 -45.10
CA MET A 1 8.34 6.20 -44.43
C MET A 1 8.05 5.40 -43.14
N MET A 2 8.46 4.14 -42.97
CA MET A 2 8.13 3.33 -41.77
C MET A 2 8.92 3.67 -40.48
N LYS A 3 10.14 4.24 -40.59
CA LYS A 3 10.95 4.66 -39.42
C LYS A 3 10.30 5.84 -38.66
N ASN A 4 9.75 6.82 -39.36
CA ASN A 4 9.14 8.02 -38.73
C ASN A 4 7.90 7.66 -37.91
N LYS A 5 7.10 6.68 -38.35
CA LYS A 5 5.95 6.17 -37.58
C LYS A 5 6.37 5.47 -36.29
N LYS A 6 7.52 4.76 -36.28
CA LYS A 6 8.06 4.13 -35.06
C LYS A 6 8.59 5.16 -34.05
N ILE A 7 9.29 6.19 -34.54
CA ILE A 7 9.82 7.29 -33.70
C ILE A 7 8.66 8.09 -33.08
N ALA A 8 7.66 8.48 -33.88
CA ALA A 8 6.48 9.19 -33.39
C ALA A 8 5.72 8.38 -32.32
N LYS A 9 5.56 7.06 -32.52
CA LYS A 9 4.94 6.16 -31.53
C LYS A 9 5.75 6.06 -30.24
N SER A 10 7.09 6.10 -30.32
CA SER A 10 7.96 6.09 -29.14
C SER A 10 7.85 7.38 -28.34
N ILE A 11 7.89 8.54 -29.02
CA ILE A 11 7.75 9.85 -28.38
C ILE A 11 6.39 9.97 -27.70
N PHE A 12 5.31 9.55 -28.38
CA PHE A 12 3.98 9.53 -27.80
C PHE A 12 3.90 8.68 -26.53
N LYS A 13 4.48 7.47 -26.54
CA LYS A 13 4.55 6.61 -25.34
C LYS A 13 5.32 7.27 -24.22
N SER A 14 6.47 7.88 -24.51
CA SER A 14 7.28 8.57 -23.50
C SER A 14 6.50 9.72 -22.86
N ILE A 15 5.85 10.57 -23.67
CA ILE A 15 5.00 11.67 -23.17
C ILE A 15 3.89 11.12 -22.29
N LEU A 16 3.21 10.04 -22.71
CA LEU A 16 2.15 9.42 -21.93
C LEU A 16 2.65 8.89 -20.58
N ILE A 17 3.83 8.28 -20.53
CA ILE A 17 4.44 7.79 -19.29
C ILE A 17 4.79 8.96 -18.35
N TYR A 18 5.37 10.05 -18.86
CA TYR A 18 5.68 11.21 -18.04
C TYR A 18 4.41 11.90 -17.52
N LEU A 19 3.41 12.09 -18.37
CA LEU A 19 2.13 12.69 -17.97
C LEU A 19 1.43 11.86 -16.89
N THR A 20 1.34 10.55 -17.07
CA THR A 20 0.76 9.65 -16.07
C THR A 20 1.55 9.68 -14.77
N GLY A 21 2.89 9.64 -14.84
CA GLY A 21 3.75 9.79 -13.66
C GLY A 21 3.48 11.07 -12.87
N ILE A 22 3.35 12.21 -13.55
CA ILE A 22 3.02 13.50 -12.90
C ILE A 22 1.65 13.43 -12.21
N ILE A 23 0.64 12.85 -12.87
CA ILE A 23 -0.70 12.69 -12.29
C ILE A 23 -0.65 11.88 -10.99
N PHE A 24 0.15 10.80 -10.94
CA PHE A 24 0.33 10.01 -9.72
C PHE A 24 1.06 10.75 -8.59
N LEU A 25 1.88 11.76 -8.90
CA LEU A 25 2.56 12.57 -7.88
C LEU A 25 1.65 13.62 -7.24
N ILE A 26 0.59 14.06 -7.92
CA ILE A 26 -0.37 15.06 -7.41
C ILE A 26 -0.86 14.74 -5.98
N PRO A 27 -1.41 13.54 -5.67
CA PRO A 27 -1.88 13.24 -4.32
C PRO A 27 -0.75 13.19 -3.29
N ILE A 28 0.47 12.80 -3.68
CA ILE A 28 1.62 12.78 -2.79
C ILE A 28 2.01 14.21 -2.40
N ILE A 29 2.10 15.11 -3.39
CA ILE A 29 2.40 16.53 -3.18
C ILE A 29 1.30 17.18 -2.33
N TRP A 30 0.03 16.80 -2.55
CA TRP A 30 -1.09 17.27 -1.76
C TRP A 30 -0.98 16.88 -0.28
N VAL A 31 -0.73 15.61 0.01
CA VAL A 31 -0.58 15.11 1.40
C VAL A 31 0.66 15.71 2.06
N PHE A 32 1.74 15.90 1.31
CA PHE A 32 2.93 16.58 1.81
C PHE A 32 2.63 18.03 2.21
N SER A 33 1.95 18.78 1.34
CA SER A 33 1.46 20.14 1.62
C SER A 33 0.53 20.18 2.85
N LEU A 34 -0.36 19.20 2.99
CA LEU A 34 -1.25 19.08 4.14
C LEU A 34 -0.47 18.91 5.47
N SER A 35 0.63 18.16 5.46
CA SER A 35 1.44 17.95 6.67
C SER A 35 2.11 19.22 7.21
N LEU A 36 2.27 20.23 6.35
CA LEU A 36 2.90 21.52 6.70
C LEU A 36 1.89 22.61 7.10
N ARG A 37 0.58 22.35 7.02
CA ARG A 37 -0.46 23.35 7.32
C ARG A 37 -0.67 23.57 8.81
N SER A 38 -1.17 24.75 9.15
CA SER A 38 -1.78 25.00 10.46
C SER A 38 -3.04 24.15 10.65
N LYS A 39 -3.39 23.81 11.89
CA LYS A 39 -4.63 23.07 12.23
C LYS A 39 -5.89 23.76 11.71
N LYS A 40 -5.88 25.10 11.67
CA LYS A 40 -7.02 25.91 11.17
C LYS A 40 -7.21 25.78 9.66
N ASP A 41 -6.12 25.57 8.93
CA ASP A 41 -6.11 25.49 7.47
C ASP A 41 -6.08 24.05 6.95
N ALA A 42 -6.13 23.06 7.85
CA ALA A 42 -6.10 21.64 7.50
C ALA A 42 -7.28 21.22 6.60
N LEU A 43 -8.42 21.89 6.72
CA LEU A 43 -9.61 21.65 5.89
C LEU A 43 -9.77 22.66 4.73
N ALA A 44 -8.85 23.62 4.60
CA ALA A 44 -8.92 24.59 3.52
C ALA A 44 -8.63 23.92 2.16
N ALA A 45 -9.43 24.24 1.14
CA ALA A 45 -9.29 23.73 -0.23
C ALA A 45 -8.14 24.40 -1.01
N MET A 46 -6.99 24.60 -0.37
CA MET A 46 -5.78 25.10 -1.00
C MET A 46 -4.89 23.92 -1.42
N PHE A 47 -4.13 24.05 -2.50
CA PHE A 47 -3.17 23.02 -2.93
C PHE A 47 -1.82 23.15 -2.20
N PHE A 48 -1.36 24.39 -1.98
CA PHE A 48 -0.16 24.71 -1.20
C PHE A 48 -0.53 25.52 0.05
N THR A 49 0.15 25.25 1.16
CA THR A 49 0.06 26.06 2.38
C THR A 49 0.71 27.42 2.17
N LYS A 50 0.15 28.49 2.75
CA LYS A 50 0.78 29.81 2.77
C LYS A 50 1.87 29.89 3.85
N ASP A 51 1.60 29.25 5.00
CA ASP A 51 2.50 29.19 6.15
C ASP A 51 3.01 27.77 6.34
N ILE A 52 4.32 27.62 6.53
CA ILE A 52 4.99 26.33 6.67
C ILE A 52 5.21 26.02 8.16
N HIS A 53 4.60 24.95 8.66
CA HIS A 53 4.68 24.54 10.07
C HIS A 53 5.46 23.23 10.26
N PHE A 54 6.80 23.29 10.25
CA PHE A 54 7.65 22.12 10.54
C PHE A 54 7.49 21.58 11.97
N GLU A 55 7.04 22.42 12.90
CA GLU A 55 6.69 22.03 14.27
C GLU A 55 5.65 20.90 14.35
N ASN A 56 4.84 20.70 13.30
CA ASN A 56 3.89 19.60 13.21
C ASN A 56 4.58 18.24 13.33
N TYR A 57 5.78 18.07 12.77
CA TYR A 57 6.52 16.82 12.86
C TYR A 57 7.00 16.54 14.29
N VAL A 58 7.56 17.56 14.96
CA VAL A 58 8.03 17.43 16.35
C VAL A 58 6.86 17.15 17.29
N LYS A 59 5.76 17.89 17.15
CA LYS A 59 4.53 17.68 17.92
C LYS A 59 3.95 16.29 17.68
N ALA A 60 3.90 15.81 16.44
CA ALA A 60 3.43 14.46 16.13
C ALA A 60 4.31 13.39 16.80
N TRP A 61 5.63 13.57 16.79
CA TRP A 61 6.57 12.63 17.38
C TRP A 61 6.42 12.52 18.90
N GLN A 62 6.26 13.66 19.58
CA GLN A 62 6.11 13.74 21.03
C GLN A 62 4.72 13.33 21.54
N THR A 63 3.65 13.68 20.81
CA THR A 63 2.27 13.47 21.27
C THR A 63 1.80 12.03 21.12
N PHE A 64 2.16 11.36 20.01
CA PHE A 64 1.62 10.05 19.66
C PHE A 64 2.56 8.88 19.98
N GLY A 65 3.75 9.15 20.53
CA GLY A 65 4.78 8.10 20.71
C GLY A 65 5.15 7.45 19.38
N PHE A 66 5.35 8.26 18.34
CA PHE A 66 5.47 7.80 16.95
C PHE A 66 6.57 6.75 16.75
N THR A 67 7.67 6.82 17.51
CA THR A 67 8.73 5.81 17.49
C THR A 67 8.21 4.40 17.81
N ARG A 68 7.35 4.26 18.83
CA ARG A 68 6.82 2.93 19.22
C ARG A 68 5.86 2.41 18.15
N LEU A 69 4.99 3.28 17.62
CA LEU A 69 4.09 2.92 16.52
C LEU A 69 4.87 2.47 15.28
N TYR A 70 5.91 3.23 14.91
CA TYR A 70 6.77 2.91 13.78
C TYR A 70 7.50 1.58 13.98
N LEU A 71 8.11 1.35 15.14
CA LEU A 71 8.82 0.10 15.43
C LEU A 71 7.89 -1.12 15.46
N ASN A 72 6.68 -0.97 16.00
CA ASN A 72 5.68 -2.04 15.99
C ASN A 72 5.29 -2.40 14.56
N SER A 73 4.99 -1.41 13.72
CA SER A 73 4.67 -1.65 12.31
C SER A 73 5.85 -2.28 11.57
N LEU A 74 7.06 -1.79 11.78
CA LEU A 74 8.27 -2.33 11.16
C LEU A 74 8.48 -3.80 11.55
N ALA A 75 8.40 -4.13 12.84
CA ALA A 75 8.56 -5.49 13.33
C ALA A 75 7.51 -6.44 12.74
N VAL A 76 6.24 -6.04 12.74
CA VAL A 76 5.15 -6.83 12.16
C VAL A 76 5.36 -7.01 10.65
N THR A 77 5.67 -5.94 9.91
CA THR A 77 5.89 -6.02 8.46
C THR A 77 7.06 -6.94 8.12
N VAL A 78 8.20 -6.81 8.80
CA VAL A 78 9.38 -7.65 8.54
C VAL A 78 9.06 -9.11 8.80
N LEU A 79 8.43 -9.42 9.94
CA LEU A 79 8.08 -10.80 10.28
C LEU A 79 7.04 -11.38 9.30
N SER A 80 5.99 -10.63 8.98
CA SER A 80 4.96 -11.07 8.05
C SER A 80 5.50 -11.27 6.63
N VAL A 81 6.35 -10.37 6.14
CA VAL A 81 6.99 -10.51 4.82
C VAL A 81 7.89 -11.73 4.80
N PHE A 82 8.72 -11.93 5.82
CA PHE A 82 9.63 -13.08 5.89
C PHE A 82 8.86 -14.40 5.86
N VAL A 83 7.86 -14.57 6.72
CA VAL A 83 7.05 -15.80 6.78
C VAL A 83 6.29 -16.01 5.47
N THR A 84 5.66 -14.96 4.93
CA THR A 84 4.93 -15.03 3.66
C THR A 84 5.86 -15.42 2.51
N LEU A 85 7.06 -14.86 2.46
CA LEU A 85 8.04 -15.15 1.41
C LEU A 85 8.48 -16.61 1.44
N VAL A 86 8.76 -17.16 2.62
CA VAL A 86 9.14 -18.57 2.79
C VAL A 86 8.02 -19.49 2.30
N ILE A 87 6.79 -19.26 2.74
CA ILE A 87 5.62 -20.07 2.34
C ILE A 87 5.37 -19.93 0.83
N ALA A 88 5.39 -18.70 0.31
CA ALA A 88 5.17 -18.43 -1.11
C ALA A 88 6.25 -19.07 -1.99
N ALA A 89 7.51 -19.05 -1.57
CA ALA A 89 8.61 -19.70 -2.30
C ALA A 89 8.43 -21.22 -2.36
N LEU A 90 8.05 -21.85 -1.24
CA LEU A 90 7.77 -23.29 -1.19
C LEU A 90 6.56 -23.67 -2.06
N ALA A 91 5.48 -22.88 -2.00
CA ALA A 91 4.30 -23.07 -2.84
C ALA A 91 4.63 -22.90 -4.33
N ALA A 92 5.38 -21.86 -4.70
CA ALA A 92 5.82 -21.62 -6.07
C ALA A 92 6.73 -22.75 -6.58
N TYR A 93 7.60 -23.30 -5.73
CA TYR A 93 8.40 -24.48 -6.09
C TYR A 93 7.53 -25.70 -6.39
N SER A 94 6.54 -25.97 -5.54
CA SER A 94 5.57 -27.06 -5.77
C SER A 94 4.84 -26.90 -7.11
N PHE A 95 4.29 -25.72 -7.39
CA PHE A 95 3.56 -25.49 -8.65
C PHE A 95 4.44 -25.51 -9.90
N SER A 96 5.70 -25.07 -9.80
CA SER A 96 6.59 -24.94 -10.97
C SER A 96 7.39 -26.21 -11.27
N ARG A 97 7.75 -27.00 -10.27
CA ARG A 97 8.65 -28.17 -10.43
C ARG A 97 7.97 -29.51 -10.18
N LEU A 98 6.95 -29.60 -9.32
CA LEU A 98 6.26 -30.85 -9.05
C LEU A 98 5.06 -31.00 -10.00
N ARG A 99 5.04 -32.08 -10.79
CA ARG A 99 3.90 -32.43 -11.65
C ARG A 99 3.01 -33.43 -10.93
N TYR A 100 1.96 -32.94 -10.27
CA TYR A 100 0.95 -33.76 -9.60
C TYR A 100 -0.44 -33.57 -10.21
N LYS A 101 -1.27 -34.61 -10.16
CA LYS A 101 -2.62 -34.61 -10.74
C LYS A 101 -3.50 -33.64 -9.95
N GLY A 102 -4.03 -32.61 -10.62
CA GLY A 102 -4.88 -31.57 -9.99
C GLY A 102 -4.15 -30.27 -9.60
N SER A 103 -2.87 -30.09 -9.95
CA SER A 103 -2.10 -28.87 -9.66
C SER A 103 -2.79 -27.58 -10.14
N ASN A 104 -3.39 -27.59 -11.33
CA ASN A 104 -4.13 -26.45 -11.88
C ASN A 104 -5.36 -26.09 -11.03
N ILE A 105 -6.09 -27.10 -10.51
CA ILE A 105 -7.28 -26.87 -9.69
C ILE A 105 -6.88 -26.21 -8.38
N ILE A 106 -5.82 -26.71 -7.73
CA ILE A 106 -5.32 -26.14 -6.48
C ILE A 106 -4.77 -24.72 -6.70
N PHE A 107 -4.13 -24.46 -7.84
CA PHE A 107 -3.70 -23.11 -8.20
C PHE A 107 -4.88 -22.13 -8.33
N TYR A 108 -5.94 -22.50 -9.05
CA TYR A 108 -7.11 -21.63 -9.18
C TYR A 108 -7.85 -21.43 -7.84
N ILE A 109 -7.99 -22.49 -7.04
CA ILE A 109 -8.61 -22.38 -5.70
C ILE A 109 -7.81 -21.44 -4.82
N THR A 110 -6.47 -21.57 -4.77
CA THR A 110 -5.62 -20.68 -3.96
C THR A 110 -5.71 -19.23 -4.42
N ALA A 111 -5.76 -18.97 -5.73
CA ALA A 111 -5.96 -17.64 -6.27
C ALA A 111 -7.34 -17.05 -5.90
N ILE A 112 -8.42 -17.82 -6.06
CA ILE A 112 -9.79 -17.39 -5.70
C ILE A 112 -9.87 -17.11 -4.20
N LEU A 113 -9.31 -18.00 -3.38
CA LEU A 113 -9.28 -17.84 -1.93
C LEU A 113 -8.55 -16.55 -1.53
N TYR A 114 -7.41 -16.21 -2.15
CA TYR A 114 -6.68 -14.98 -1.85
C TYR A 114 -7.54 -13.71 -2.05
N TYR A 115 -8.27 -13.63 -3.15
CA TYR A 115 -9.18 -12.50 -3.40
C TYR A 115 -10.39 -12.54 -2.46
N CYS A 116 -11.06 -13.70 -2.36
CA CYS A 116 -12.27 -13.87 -1.55
C CYS A 116 -12.03 -13.61 -0.07
N ILE A 117 -10.96 -14.16 0.51
CA ILE A 117 -10.67 -14.05 1.94
C ILE A 117 -10.42 -12.60 2.36
N THR A 118 -9.78 -11.81 1.50
CA THR A 118 -9.49 -10.39 1.76
C THR A 118 -10.79 -9.58 1.90
N TYR A 119 -11.81 -9.87 1.07
CA TYR A 119 -13.11 -9.20 1.15
C TYR A 119 -14.02 -9.78 2.24
N CYS A 120 -13.98 -11.09 2.48
CA CYS A 120 -14.83 -11.73 3.47
C CYS A 120 -14.38 -11.47 4.92
N LEU A 121 -13.08 -11.32 5.18
CA LEU A 121 -12.56 -11.09 6.54
C LEU A 121 -12.61 -9.63 6.99
N SER A 122 -12.72 -8.67 6.06
CA SER A 122 -12.70 -7.25 6.41
C SER A 122 -13.91 -6.83 7.27
N ILE A 123 -15.05 -7.53 7.16
CA ILE A 123 -16.27 -7.28 7.95
C ILE A 123 -16.24 -7.96 9.35
N PRO A 124 -15.92 -9.26 9.49
CA PRO A 124 -15.92 -9.93 10.79
C PRO A 124 -14.71 -9.57 11.65
N LEU A 125 -13.55 -9.26 11.08
CA LEU A 125 -12.31 -9.04 11.84
C LEU A 125 -12.45 -7.92 12.89
N PRO A 126 -13.02 -6.74 12.59
CA PRO A 126 -13.26 -5.72 13.60
C PRO A 126 -14.24 -6.16 14.68
N LYS A 127 -15.23 -7.01 14.35
CA LYS A 127 -16.19 -7.54 15.32
C LYS A 127 -15.50 -8.52 16.27
N THR A 128 -14.67 -9.42 15.75
CA THR A 128 -13.91 -10.37 16.56
C THR A 128 -12.92 -9.66 17.48
N MET A 129 -12.18 -8.68 16.98
CA MET A 129 -11.27 -7.86 17.80
C MET A 129 -12.02 -7.15 18.94
N ARG A 130 -13.22 -6.62 18.67
CA ARG A 130 -14.05 -5.96 19.68
C ARG A 130 -14.55 -6.94 20.75
N ASN A 131 -14.97 -8.13 20.35
CA ASN A 131 -15.41 -9.16 21.28
C ASN A 131 -14.26 -9.60 22.21
N VAL A 132 -13.07 -9.81 21.66
CA VAL A 132 -11.87 -10.13 22.46
C VAL A 132 -11.53 -9.00 23.44
N ALA A 133 -11.65 -7.73 23.00
CA ALA A 133 -11.42 -6.59 23.88
C ALA A 133 -12.45 -6.51 25.02
N SER A 134 -13.73 -6.80 24.77
CA SER A 134 -14.75 -6.84 25.83
C SER A 134 -14.62 -8.01 26.81
N PHE A 135 -13.82 -9.03 26.49
CA PHE A 135 -13.47 -10.10 27.44
C PHE A 135 -12.25 -9.75 28.31
N MET A 136 -11.46 -8.74 27.93
CA MET A 136 -10.26 -8.30 28.65
C MET A 136 -10.50 -7.10 29.58
N ILE A 137 -11.69 -6.49 29.53
CA ILE A 137 -12.15 -5.40 30.41
C ILE A 137 -13.25 -5.97 31.31
#